data_AF-A0A444UWN1-F1
#
_entry.id   AF-A0A444UWN1-F1
#
_cell.length_a   1.000
_cell.length_b   1.000
_cell.length_c   1.000
_cell.angle_alpha   90.00
_cell.angle_beta   90.00
_cell.angle_gamma   90.00
#
_symmetry.space_group_name_H-M   'P 1'
#
loop_
_entity.id
_entity.type
_entity.pdbx_description
1 polymer ?
#
loop_
_entity_poly.entity_id
_entity_poly.type
_entity_poly.pdbx_seq_one_letter_code
_entity_poly.pdbx_strand_id
1 'polypeptide(L)' 'MYMAGLNTIQIYVPWNYHEPVQGVYDFSGSRDLESFLDIANQTGLLVILRPGPYICAEWEMVGLTAV' A
#
# COMPACT_ATOMS: atom_id res chain seq x y z
N MET A 1 2.44 -12.93 11.67
CA MET A 1 3.66 -13.16 10.86
C MET A 1 4.67 -14.05 11.59
N TYR A 2 5.18 -13.64 12.75
CA TYR A 2 6.19 -14.42 13.47
C TYR A 2 5.74 -15.81 13.93
N MET A 3 4.50 -15.95 14.42
CA MET A 3 3.95 -17.27 14.80
C MET A 3 3.82 -18.24 13.61
N ALA A 4 3.79 -17.72 12.37
CA ALA A 4 3.78 -18.51 11.15
C ALA A 4 5.20 -18.71 10.57
N GLY A 5 6.25 -18.24 11.24
CA GLY A 5 7.64 -18.32 10.77
C GLY A 5 8.00 -17.33 9.67
N LEU A 6 7.16 -16.33 9.40
CA LEU A 6 7.39 -15.35 8.34
C LEU A 6 8.09 -14.09 8.89
N ASN A 7 9.02 -13.56 8.10
CA ASN A 7 9.78 -12.33 8.40
C ASN A 7 9.51 -11.18 7.41
N THR A 8 8.68 -11.42 6.39
CA THR A 8 8.44 -10.50 5.28
C THR A 8 6.95 -10.37 5.03
N ILE A 9 6.48 -9.15 4.76
CA ILE A 9 5.13 -8.86 4.29
C ILE A 9 5.16 -8.34 2.86
N GLN A 10 4.07 -8.57 2.12
CA GLN A 10 3.87 -8.02 0.79
C GLN A 10 2.60 -7.17 0.80
N ILE A 11 2.67 -5.96 0.23
CA ILE A 11 1.53 -5.05 0.16
C ILE A 11 1.41 -4.41 -1.22
N TYR A 12 0.17 -4.07 -1.59
CA TYR A 12 -0.16 -3.29 -2.77
C TYR A 12 -0.37 -1.81 -2.41
N VAL A 13 -0.22 -0.92 -3.39
CA VAL A 13 -0.57 0.51 -3.27
C VAL A 13 -1.66 0.84 -4.29
N PRO A 14 -2.93 1.01 -3.87
CA PRO A 14 -4.02 1.37 -4.78
C PRO A 14 -4.00 2.89 -5.07
N TRP A 15 -3.61 3.28 -6.29
CA TRP A 15 -3.50 4.70 -6.65
C TRP A 15 -4.83 5.43 -6.67
N ASN A 16 -5.95 4.79 -7.03
CA ASN A 16 -7.26 5.41 -6.91
C ASN A 16 -7.63 5.84 -5.46
N TYR A 17 -7.01 5.23 -4.45
CA TYR A 17 -7.19 5.60 -3.05
C TYR A 17 -6.25 6.73 -2.63
N HIS A 18 -5.00 6.70 -3.12
CA HIS A 18 -3.96 7.69 -2.83
C HIS A 18 -3.97 8.91 -3.75
N GLU A 19 -4.68 8.85 -4.86
CA GLU A 19 -4.88 9.91 -5.85
C GLU A 19 -6.38 9.90 -6.26
N PRO A 20 -7.29 10.40 -5.41
CA PRO A 20 -8.73 10.34 -5.69
C PRO A 20 -9.15 11.18 -6.89
N VAL A 21 -8.38 12.24 -7.17
CA VAL A 21 -8.51 13.10 -8.35
C VAL A 21 -7.13 13.17 -8.98
N GLN A 22 -7.06 13.05 -10.31
CA GLN A 22 -5.80 13.09 -11.03
C GLN A 22 -4.93 14.30 -10.62
N GLY A 23 -3.72 14.02 -10.17
CA GLY A 23 -2.76 15.02 -9.67
C GLY A 23 -2.97 15.48 -8.22
N VAL A 24 -3.99 14.98 -7.52
CA VAL A 24 -4.27 15.31 -6.11
C VAL A 24 -4.00 14.08 -5.24
N TYR A 25 -2.85 14.09 -4.57
CA TYR A 25 -2.44 12.99 -3.70
C TYR A 25 -2.92 13.17 -2.26
N ASP A 26 -3.37 12.08 -1.65
CA ASP A 26 -3.82 12.02 -0.26
C ASP A 26 -3.23 10.79 0.46
N PHE A 27 -2.26 11.07 1.34
CA PHE A 27 -1.62 10.11 2.24
C PHE A 27 -1.98 10.37 3.70
N SER A 28 -3.12 10.99 3.99
CA SER A 28 -3.55 11.30 5.34
C SER A 28 -4.36 10.18 6.00
N GLY A 29 -4.37 10.13 7.33
CA GLY A 29 -5.20 9.21 8.10
C GLY A 29 -4.91 7.74 7.78
N SER A 30 -5.92 6.99 7.33
CA SER A 30 -5.74 5.59 6.94
C SER A 30 -5.02 5.38 5.61
N ARG A 31 -4.67 6.46 4.90
CA ARG A 31 -3.92 6.44 3.63
C ARG A 31 -2.42 6.66 3.82
N ASP A 32 -1.97 6.76 5.06
CA ASP A 32 -0.57 7.04 5.38
C ASP A 32 0.28 5.78 5.16
N LEU A 33 0.86 5.70 3.97
CA LEU A 33 1.75 4.60 3.58
C LEU A 33 3.10 4.68 4.33
N GLU A 34 3.58 5.88 4.63
CA GLU A 34 4.86 6.08 5.32
C GLU A 34 4.77 5.55 6.75
N SER A 35 3.74 5.94 7.49
CA SER A 35 3.47 5.44 8.85
C SER A 35 3.34 3.91 8.89
N PHE A 36 2.68 3.31 7.90
CA PHE A 36 2.60 1.85 7.79
C PHE A 36 3.98 1.19 7.62
N LEU A 37 4.82 1.74 6.72
CA LEU A 37 6.16 1.22 6.46
C LEU A 37 7.09 1.41 7.66
N ASP A 38 6.96 2.52 8.38
CA ASP A 38 7.69 2.76 9.62
C ASP A 38 7.33 1.75 10.70
N ILE A 39 6.05 1.43 10.88
CA ILE A 39 5.61 0.39 11.81
C ILE A 39 6.17 -0.98 11.41
N ALA A 40 6.15 -1.31 10.12
CA ALA A 40 6.72 -2.57 9.62
C ALA A 40 8.23 -2.66 9.93
N ASN A 41 8.96 -1.57 9.69
CA ASN A 41 10.39 -1.48 9.99
C ASN A 41 10.67 -1.58 11.50
N GLN A 42 9.93 -0.85 12.33
CA GLN A 42 10.06 -0.90 13.81
C GLN A 42 9.75 -2.29 14.37
N THR A 43 8.84 -3.02 13.72
CA THR A 43 8.50 -4.40 14.10
C THR A 43 9.59 -5.39 13.67
N GLY A 44 10.50 -5.00 12.76
CA GLY A 44 11.54 -5.87 12.21
C GLY A 44 11.05 -6.76 11.07
N LEU A 45 10.02 -6.32 10.32
CA LEU A 45 9.53 -7.01 9.12
C LEU A 45 10.17 -6.42 7.87
N LEU A 46 10.58 -7.29 6.95
CA LEU A 46 10.91 -6.87 5.58
C LEU A 46 9.61 -6.59 4.80
N VAL A 47 9.66 -5.68 3.83
CA VAL A 47 8.50 -5.32 3.01
C VAL A 47 8.81 -5.49 1.53
N ILE A 48 7.97 -6.28 0.84
CA ILE A 48 7.89 -6.31 -0.62
C ILE A 48 6.75 -5.37 -1.03
N LEU A 49 7.12 -4.14 -1.39
CA LEU A 49 6.17 -3.14 -1.86
C LEU A 49 5.84 -3.40 -3.34
N ARG A 50 4.55 -3.52 -3.67
CA ARG A 50 4.05 -3.67 -5.04
C ARG A 50 3.22 -2.45 -5.40
N PRO A 51 3.86 -1.34 -5.80
CA PRO A 51 3.17 -0.06 -5.91
C PRO A 51 2.27 0.06 -7.15
N GLY A 52 2.10 -0.96 -7.99
CA GLY A 52 1.28 -0.82 -9.20
C GLY A 52 2.00 -0.07 -10.34
N PRO A 53 1.29 0.73 -11.17
CA PRO A 53 -0.01 1.36 -10.87
C PRO A 53 -1.24 0.46 -11.00
N TYR A 54 -1.12 -0.63 -11.76
CA TYR A 54 -2.13 -1.70 -11.82
C TYR A 54 -1.77 -2.80 -10.82
N ILE A 55 -2.69 -3.19 -9.93
CA ILE A 55 -2.38 -4.13 -8.84
C ILE A 55 -3.20 -5.43 -8.83
N CYS A 56 -4.20 -5.57 -9.71
CA CYS A 56 -5.32 -6.51 -9.51
C CYS A 56 -5.96 -6.29 -8.13
N ALA A 57 -5.51 -7.11 -7.17
CA ALA A 57 -5.88 -7.10 -5.76
C ALA A 57 -7.39 -7.19 -5.48
N GLU A 58 -8.18 -7.60 -6.49
CA GLU A 58 -9.64 -7.58 -6.45
C GLU A 58 -10.16 -6.20 -5.97
N TRP A 59 -9.42 -5.15 -6.33
CA TRP A 59 -9.64 -3.78 -5.91
C TRP A 59 -10.39 -3.00 -6.99
N GLU A 60 -11.19 -2.01 -6.57
CA GLU A 60 -11.96 -1.17 -7.49
C GLU A 60 -11.05 -0.52 -8.55
N MET A 61 -11.46 -0.56 -9.82
CA MET A 61 -10.69 -0.05 -10.96
C MET A 61 -9.25 -0.60 -11.04
N VAL A 62 -8.99 -1.72 -10.36
CA VAL A 62 -7.69 -2.37 -10.29
C VAL A 62 -6.58 -1.47 -9.70
N GLY A 63 -6.98 -0.48 -8.92
CA GLY A 63 -6.09 0.50 -8.30
C GLY A 63 -5.76 1.70 -9.18
N LEU A 64 -6.33 1.83 -10.39
CA LEU A 64 -6.06 2.96 -11.28
C LEU A 64 -6.97 4.16 -10.97
N THR A 65 -6.35 5.34 -10.87
CA THR A 65 -7.06 6.63 -10.83
C THR A 65 -7.93 6.78 -12.07
N ALA A 66 -9.19 7.18 -11.91
CA ALA A 66 -10.06 7.51 -13.03
C ALA A 66 -9.55 8.78 -13.72
N VAL A 67 -9.44 8.73 -15.06
CA VAL A 67 -9.10 9.87 -15.94
C VAL A 67 -10.29 10.79 -16.14
#